data_AF-A0A8T0BLS9-F1
#
_entry.id   AF-A0A8T0BLS9-F1
#
_cell.length_a   1.000
_cell.length_b   1.000
_cell.length_c   1.000
_cell.angle_alpha   90.00
_cell.angle_beta   90.00
_cell.angle_gamma   90.00
#
_symmetry.space_group_name_H-M   'P 1'
#
loop_
_entity.id
_entity.type
_entity.pdbx_description
1 polymer ?
#
loop_
_entity_poly.entity_id
_entity_poly.type
_entity_poly.pdbx_seq_one_letter_code
_entity_poly.pdbx_strand_id
1 'polypeptide(L)'
;MFLLICRYNRVYAFPGDDITLSSHLSPETSAVPMEVRWFRGTECIYLYKNGQVSVGRGYEGRASLMTSELKRGNVSLVLKSIAPTDTGTYSCQVLTGHNKVEKSIHLYMSGMEPLSPDGTGPKLTEQDGMDMDESVLILELRNLLQQREKELEDKTKQLETTGEMLRTKSNLLLYKDADLENLSREAIRNEERLGDVLRELETCKRHVERLGRDLEEKNAQVEELQGVLKDKERELEEEEEKKRREKRPEEQTADGPKIMAEDSADAEESFCIAELKNRLQNMEKDLADKMEQLQSAAGALSEKTARLHDREKDLQDLAKERDEYVKHVTREMEMCLQELETLGQKLQEKNAQVEELRVVLQAKDRELDEEMKRQANEHQDVPELLQKTVATLSETRQDQLEDLESWIRHKSEQRRQREEDEKAEVLENEFLEYVSAVKELMAKKHETMQAWEKMASVLQDKLEVAETDEERGELGTQMEEALEMQRQSREQIKRLSDSVAEKKRDIEERHKREIEEIRETYGAKIEAETQILKTLLPDVQAYFHNVVEDVWRRYRIVTDNLEMRVEKNKEPKTEIQMVEATDSGDERSDAIVNGEGLLN
;
A
#
# COMPACT_ATOMS: atom_id res chain seq x y z
N MET A 1 -29.34 20.56 -15.24
CA MET A 1 -28.72 21.12 -16.46
C MET A 1 -28.67 19.99 -17.47
N PHE A 2 -29.11 20.20 -18.71
CA PHE A 2 -29.15 19.15 -19.74
C PHE A 2 -28.37 19.61 -20.97
N LEU A 3 -27.78 18.66 -21.69
CA LEU A 3 -27.10 18.87 -22.97
C LEU A 3 -28.00 18.37 -24.10
N LEU A 4 -27.89 19.00 -25.27
CA LEU A 4 -28.49 18.54 -26.52
C LEU A 4 -27.42 17.78 -27.31
N ILE A 5 -27.68 16.51 -27.61
CA ILE A 5 -26.75 15.62 -28.31
C ILE A 5 -27.37 15.21 -29.64
N CYS A 6 -26.63 15.40 -30.72
CA CYS A 6 -26.97 14.89 -32.05
C CYS A 6 -26.13 13.64 -32.34
N ARG A 7 -26.76 12.54 -32.79
CA ARG A 7 -26.03 11.28 -33.06
C ARG A 7 -25.08 11.41 -34.25
N TYR A 8 -25.43 12.24 -35.23
CA TYR A 8 -24.63 12.53 -36.40
C TYR A 8 -24.69 14.03 -36.71
N ASN A 9 -23.54 14.66 -36.93
CA ASN A 9 -23.48 16.06 -37.37
C ASN A 9 -23.59 16.19 -38.90
N ARG A 10 -23.51 15.07 -39.63
CA ARG A 10 -23.71 14.96 -41.08
C ARG A 10 -24.62 13.76 -41.36
N VAL A 11 -25.64 13.95 -42.19
CA VAL A 11 -26.60 12.93 -42.61
C VAL A 11 -26.64 12.91 -44.13
N TYR A 12 -26.62 11.73 -44.73
CA TYR A 12 -26.74 11.56 -46.19
C TYR A 12 -28.10 10.93 -46.50
N ALA A 13 -28.77 11.45 -47.53
CA ALA A 13 -30.09 10.97 -47.96
C ALA A 13 -30.17 10.93 -49.49
N PHE A 14 -30.99 10.02 -50.03
CA PHE A 14 -31.34 10.01 -51.44
C PHE A 14 -32.68 10.73 -51.68
N PRO A 15 -32.95 11.20 -52.92
CA PRO A 15 -34.25 11.77 -53.25
C PRO A 15 -35.38 10.77 -53.00
N GLY A 16 -36.37 11.16 -52.20
CA GLY A 16 -37.52 10.35 -51.83
C GLY A 16 -37.41 9.65 -50.48
N ASP A 17 -36.24 9.65 -49.84
CA ASP A 17 -36.06 8.99 -48.54
C ASP A 17 -36.84 9.68 -47.41
N ASP A 18 -37.21 8.90 -46.40
CA ASP A 18 -37.66 9.41 -45.10
C ASP A 18 -36.48 9.30 -44.12
N ILE A 19 -35.99 10.43 -43.62
CA ILE A 19 -34.82 10.48 -42.73
C ILE A 19 -35.17 10.97 -41.35
N THR A 20 -34.31 10.64 -40.38
CA THR A 20 -34.40 11.17 -39.02
C THR A 20 -33.12 11.91 -38.65
N LEU A 21 -33.24 13.22 -38.42
CA LEU A 21 -32.19 14.06 -37.86
C LEU A 21 -32.18 13.85 -36.34
N SER A 22 -31.31 12.95 -35.89
CA SER A 22 -31.33 12.48 -34.51
C SER A 22 -30.82 13.53 -33.52
N SER A 23 -31.63 13.84 -32.52
CA SER A 23 -31.29 14.76 -31.44
C SER A 23 -31.99 14.35 -30.14
N HIS A 24 -31.27 14.35 -29.01
CA HIS A 24 -31.80 13.95 -27.70
C HIS A 24 -31.15 14.70 -26.54
N LEU A 25 -31.84 14.73 -25.39
CA LEU A 25 -31.38 15.36 -24.16
C LEU A 25 -30.60 14.38 -23.29
N SER A 26 -29.46 14.82 -22.76
CA SER A 26 -28.66 14.07 -21.77
C SER A 26 -28.44 14.88 -20.49
N PRO A 27 -28.67 14.30 -19.30
CA PRO A 27 -29.24 12.98 -19.05
C PRO A 27 -30.71 12.88 -19.53
N GLU A 28 -31.28 11.65 -19.59
CA GLU A 28 -32.65 11.41 -20.07
C GLU A 28 -33.65 12.33 -19.33
N THR A 29 -34.10 13.39 -20.01
CA THR A 29 -34.91 14.46 -19.42
C THR A 29 -36.13 14.69 -20.29
N SER A 30 -37.33 14.69 -19.71
CA SER A 30 -38.57 14.90 -20.45
C SER A 30 -38.60 16.26 -21.15
N ALA A 31 -38.73 16.24 -22.48
CA ALA A 31 -38.87 17.41 -23.35
C ALA A 31 -40.33 17.87 -23.52
N VAL A 32 -41.31 17.15 -22.96
CA VAL A 32 -42.73 17.50 -23.03
C VAL A 32 -43.06 18.93 -22.54
N PRO A 33 -42.49 19.43 -21.42
CA PRO A 33 -42.74 20.80 -20.97
C PRO A 33 -41.87 21.85 -21.69
N MET A 34 -41.02 21.43 -22.63
CA MET A 34 -40.04 22.30 -23.30
C MET A 34 -40.56 22.80 -24.64
N GLU A 35 -40.00 23.91 -25.12
CA GLU A 35 -40.21 24.38 -26.48
C GLU A 35 -39.10 23.84 -27.38
N VAL A 36 -39.47 23.07 -28.41
CA VAL A 36 -38.53 22.45 -29.36
C VAL A 36 -38.72 23.09 -30.73
N ARG A 37 -37.64 23.64 -31.29
CA ARG A 37 -37.64 24.26 -32.61
C ARG A 37 -36.61 23.59 -33.50
N TRP A 38 -36.99 23.33 -34.74
CA TRP A 38 -36.06 22.98 -35.81
C TRP A 38 -36.03 24.08 -36.84
N PHE A 39 -34.82 24.47 -37.20
CA PHE A 39 -34.53 25.45 -38.24
C PHE A 39 -33.83 24.80 -39.42
N ARG A 40 -34.08 25.29 -40.63
CA ARG A 40 -33.20 25.09 -41.79
C ARG A 40 -32.59 26.44 -42.14
N GLY A 41 -31.28 26.60 -41.95
CA GLY A 41 -30.66 27.92 -41.95
C GLY A 41 -31.31 28.83 -40.89
N THR A 42 -31.97 29.90 -41.33
CA THR A 42 -32.72 30.83 -40.46
C THR A 42 -34.23 30.57 -40.43
N GLU A 43 -34.75 29.67 -41.26
CA GLU A 43 -36.18 29.39 -41.39
C GLU A 43 -36.63 28.36 -40.35
N CYS A 44 -37.61 28.69 -39.51
CA CYS A 44 -38.18 27.72 -38.56
C CYS A 44 -39.09 26.74 -39.32
N ILE A 45 -38.66 25.50 -39.46
CA ILE A 45 -39.36 24.46 -40.21
C ILE A 45 -40.27 23.60 -39.33
N TYR A 46 -40.03 23.56 -38.02
CA TYR A 46 -40.88 22.84 -37.06
C TYR A 46 -40.80 23.49 -35.68
N LEU A 47 -41.94 23.65 -35.02
CA LEU A 47 -42.06 24.18 -33.66
C LEU A 47 -43.03 23.30 -32.87
N TYR A 48 -42.58 22.81 -31.72
CA TYR A 48 -43.40 22.20 -30.69
C TYR A 48 -43.36 23.08 -29.45
N LYS A 49 -44.53 23.48 -28.94
CA LYS A 49 -44.67 24.27 -27.71
C LYS A 49 -46.01 24.00 -27.04
N ASN A 50 -46.00 23.71 -25.75
CA ASN A 50 -47.21 23.51 -24.93
C ASN A 50 -48.20 22.48 -25.54
N GLY A 51 -47.68 21.41 -26.13
CA GLY A 51 -48.49 20.39 -26.81
C GLY A 51 -49.06 20.80 -28.17
N GLN A 52 -48.78 22.01 -28.65
CA GLN A 52 -49.14 22.47 -29.98
C GLN A 52 -47.95 22.35 -30.94
N VAL A 53 -48.24 22.02 -32.20
CA VAL A 53 -47.26 21.89 -33.28
C VAL A 53 -47.55 22.90 -34.38
N SER A 54 -46.52 23.61 -34.82
CA SER A 54 -46.54 24.46 -36.00
C SER A 54 -45.43 24.02 -36.95
N VAL A 55 -45.76 23.81 -38.23
CA VAL A 55 -44.80 23.39 -39.27
C VAL A 55 -44.58 24.55 -40.22
N GLY A 56 -43.33 24.77 -40.62
CA GLY A 56 -42.95 25.85 -41.53
C GLY A 56 -43.32 25.55 -42.99
N ARG A 57 -43.33 26.61 -43.81
CA ARG A 57 -43.67 26.52 -45.24
C ARG A 57 -42.69 25.60 -45.99
N GLY A 58 -43.22 24.69 -46.80
CA GLY A 58 -42.46 23.72 -47.58
C GLY A 58 -42.16 22.41 -46.85
N TYR A 59 -42.49 22.35 -45.56
CA TYR A 59 -42.27 21.20 -44.68
C TYR A 59 -43.60 20.60 -44.16
N GLU A 60 -44.74 21.18 -44.53
CA GLU A 60 -46.06 20.72 -44.10
C GLU A 60 -46.30 19.25 -44.51
N GLY A 61 -46.70 18.42 -43.54
CA GLY A 61 -46.95 17.00 -43.75
C GLY A 61 -45.68 16.15 -43.92
N ARG A 62 -44.49 16.76 -44.03
CA ARG A 62 -43.21 16.06 -44.22
C ARG A 62 -42.34 16.09 -42.97
N ALA A 63 -42.38 17.17 -42.18
CA ALA A 63 -41.64 17.31 -40.94
C ALA A 63 -42.47 16.88 -39.72
N SER A 64 -41.90 16.06 -38.84
CA SER A 64 -42.56 15.61 -37.60
C SER A 64 -41.58 15.26 -36.48
N LEU A 65 -42.02 15.35 -35.23
CA LEU A 65 -41.34 14.77 -34.07
C LEU A 65 -42.08 13.51 -33.61
N MET A 66 -41.34 12.56 -33.04
CA MET A 66 -41.94 11.42 -32.33
C MET A 66 -42.43 11.85 -30.95
N THR A 67 -43.67 12.32 -30.86
CA THR A 67 -44.23 12.91 -29.62
C THR A 67 -44.27 11.95 -28.43
N SER A 68 -44.31 10.63 -28.66
CA SER A 68 -44.22 9.61 -27.60
C SER A 68 -42.85 9.60 -26.92
N GLU A 69 -41.79 9.83 -27.68
CA GLU A 69 -40.40 9.78 -27.21
C GLU A 69 -39.92 11.11 -26.57
N LEU A 70 -40.72 12.18 -26.66
CA LEU A 70 -40.45 13.43 -25.95
C LEU A 70 -40.36 13.23 -24.43
N LYS A 71 -41.11 12.27 -23.87
CA LYS A 71 -41.04 11.92 -22.44
C LYS A 71 -39.66 11.43 -22.01
N ARG A 72 -38.91 10.87 -22.96
CA ARG A 72 -37.55 10.36 -22.81
C ARG A 72 -36.49 11.33 -23.37
N GLY A 73 -36.88 12.57 -23.63
CA GLY A 73 -35.96 13.61 -24.12
C GLY A 73 -35.52 13.45 -25.58
N ASN A 74 -36.17 12.59 -26.37
CA ASN A 74 -35.89 12.50 -27.80
C ASN A 74 -36.62 13.61 -28.55
N VAL A 75 -35.85 14.50 -29.19
CA VAL A 75 -36.34 15.67 -29.93
C VAL A 75 -35.97 15.58 -31.42
N SER A 76 -35.75 14.37 -31.92
CA SER A 76 -35.33 14.09 -33.30
C SER A 76 -36.39 14.48 -34.33
N LEU A 77 -35.96 15.15 -35.40
CA LEU A 77 -36.83 15.52 -36.52
C LEU A 77 -36.88 14.41 -37.56
N VAL A 78 -38.07 13.88 -37.82
CA VAL A 78 -38.34 13.02 -38.97
C VAL A 78 -38.75 13.91 -40.13
N LEU A 79 -38.03 13.79 -41.25
CA LEU A 79 -38.30 14.52 -42.48
C LEU A 79 -38.56 13.53 -43.62
N LYS A 80 -39.76 13.59 -44.19
CA LYS A 80 -40.23 12.65 -45.20
C LYS A 80 -40.04 13.12 -46.64
N SER A 81 -39.85 12.16 -47.54
CA SER A 81 -39.75 12.35 -48.98
C SER A 81 -38.74 13.43 -49.34
N ILE A 82 -37.49 13.25 -48.93
CA ILE A 82 -36.40 14.22 -49.09
C ILE A 82 -36.24 14.64 -50.56
N ALA A 83 -36.19 15.95 -50.80
CA ALA A 83 -35.94 16.52 -52.11
C ALA A 83 -34.51 17.08 -52.17
N PRO A 84 -33.89 17.23 -53.36
CA PRO A 84 -32.58 17.85 -53.48
C PRO A 84 -32.47 19.22 -52.80
N THR A 85 -33.57 19.99 -52.80
CA THR A 85 -33.69 21.30 -52.15
C THR A 85 -33.66 21.25 -50.62
N ASP A 86 -33.71 20.07 -50.01
CA ASP A 86 -33.63 19.90 -48.56
C ASP A 86 -32.18 19.81 -48.06
N THR A 87 -31.18 19.73 -48.95
CA THR A 87 -29.76 19.82 -48.57
C THR A 87 -29.50 21.13 -47.82
N GLY A 88 -28.80 21.05 -46.69
CA GLY A 88 -28.48 22.25 -45.91
C GLY A 88 -28.27 21.99 -44.43
N THR A 89 -28.08 23.08 -43.68
CA THR A 89 -27.90 23.03 -42.22
C THR A 89 -29.25 23.03 -41.51
N TYR A 90 -29.48 22.03 -40.68
CA TYR A 90 -30.63 21.95 -39.80
C TYR A 90 -30.19 22.20 -38.36
N SER A 91 -30.88 23.05 -37.61
CA SER A 91 -30.54 23.34 -36.21
C SER A 91 -31.69 23.01 -35.29
N CYS A 92 -31.44 22.16 -34.30
CA CYS A 92 -32.36 21.84 -33.22
C CYS A 92 -32.11 22.78 -32.05
N GLN A 93 -33.17 23.39 -31.53
CA GLN A 93 -33.11 24.36 -30.45
C GLN A 93 -34.17 24.00 -29.41
N VAL A 94 -33.73 23.76 -28.18
CA VAL A 94 -34.61 23.38 -27.06
C VAL A 94 -34.56 24.47 -25.99
N LEU A 95 -35.73 24.97 -25.61
CA LEU A 95 -35.89 26.03 -24.61
C LEU A 95 -36.67 25.53 -23.39
N THR A 96 -36.13 25.83 -22.21
CA THR A 96 -36.75 25.53 -20.91
C THR A 96 -36.63 26.75 -19.99
N GLY A 97 -37.73 27.47 -19.80
CA GLY A 97 -37.74 28.73 -19.06
C GLY A 97 -36.86 29.78 -19.74
N HIS A 98 -35.76 30.17 -19.11
CA HIS A 98 -34.77 31.12 -19.65
C HIS A 98 -33.56 30.46 -20.32
N ASN A 99 -33.45 29.12 -20.28
CA ASN A 99 -32.32 28.39 -20.82
C ASN A 99 -32.61 27.93 -22.24
N LYS A 100 -31.62 28.07 -23.13
CA LYS A 100 -31.66 27.63 -24.53
C LYS A 100 -30.41 26.79 -24.82
N VAL A 101 -30.59 25.63 -25.43
CA VAL A 101 -29.51 24.80 -26.00
C VAL A 101 -29.77 24.56 -27.47
N GLU A 102 -28.71 24.51 -28.28
CA GLU A 102 -28.80 24.43 -29.75
C GLU A 102 -27.68 23.58 -30.33
N LYS A 103 -28.00 22.79 -31.37
CA LYS A 103 -27.06 21.98 -32.14
C LYS A 103 -27.48 21.91 -33.60
N SER A 104 -26.50 21.77 -34.49
CA SER A 104 -26.72 21.74 -35.93
C SER A 104 -26.30 20.41 -36.55
N ILE A 105 -27.01 20.01 -37.60
CA ILE A 105 -26.80 18.80 -38.40
C ILE A 105 -26.85 19.21 -39.88
N HIS A 106 -25.87 18.81 -40.66
CA HIS A 106 -25.85 19.02 -42.10
C HIS A 106 -26.46 17.83 -42.84
N LEU A 107 -27.45 18.09 -43.70
CA LEU A 107 -28.03 17.10 -44.60
C LEU A 107 -27.40 17.24 -45.99
N TYR A 108 -26.88 16.13 -46.52
CA TYR A 108 -26.32 16.00 -47.87
C TYR A 108 -27.17 15.07 -48.72
N MET A 109 -27.22 15.36 -50.02
CA MET A 109 -27.85 14.47 -51.00
C MET A 109 -26.81 13.53 -51.58
N SER A 110 -27.02 12.24 -51.39
CA SER A 110 -26.12 11.20 -51.89
C SER A 110 -26.26 11.07 -53.41
N GLY A 111 -25.13 11.12 -54.14
CA GLY A 111 -25.08 11.07 -55.62
C GLY A 111 -24.99 12.42 -56.34
N MET A 112 -24.90 13.55 -55.64
CA MET A 112 -24.49 14.84 -56.21
C MET A 112 -23.06 15.17 -55.76
N GLU A 113 -22.10 15.20 -56.68
CA GLU A 113 -20.88 15.98 -56.47
C GLU A 113 -21.27 17.44 -56.16
N PRO A 114 -20.53 18.17 -55.31
CA PRO A 114 -20.77 19.58 -55.11
C PRO A 114 -20.37 20.36 -56.37
N LEU A 115 -21.24 20.37 -57.37
CA LEU A 115 -21.08 21.22 -58.54
C LEU A 115 -21.46 22.64 -58.14
N SER A 116 -20.46 23.49 -57.92
CA SER A 116 -20.64 24.94 -58.08
C SER A 116 -20.35 25.30 -59.54
N PRO A 117 -21.30 25.93 -60.26
CA PRO A 117 -21.05 26.43 -61.62
C PRO A 117 -20.12 27.64 -61.67
N ASP A 118 -19.87 28.32 -60.55
CA ASP A 118 -18.93 29.44 -60.44
C ASP A 118 -18.04 29.21 -59.23
N GLY A 119 -16.73 29.12 -59.43
CA GLY A 119 -15.72 28.74 -58.42
C GLY A 119 -15.53 29.73 -57.27
N THR A 120 -16.57 29.95 -56.45
CA THR A 120 -16.51 30.82 -55.26
C THR A 120 -17.23 30.27 -54.02
N GLY A 121 -17.44 28.95 -53.95
CA GLY A 121 -17.77 28.27 -52.70
C GLY A 121 -16.55 28.22 -51.74
N PRO A 122 -16.75 28.07 -50.42
CA PRO A 122 -15.64 27.96 -49.48
C PRO A 122 -14.80 26.75 -49.89
N LYS A 123 -13.50 26.96 -50.17
CA LYS A 123 -12.54 25.86 -50.22
C LYS A 123 -12.66 25.13 -48.89
N LEU A 124 -12.98 23.84 -48.93
CA LEU A 124 -12.65 22.94 -47.84
C LEU A 124 -11.14 23.09 -47.64
N THR A 125 -10.77 23.82 -46.60
CA THR A 125 -9.36 23.96 -46.22
C THR A 125 -8.94 22.64 -45.59
N GLU A 126 -7.64 22.33 -45.58
CA GLU A 126 -7.12 21.12 -44.92
C GLU A 126 -7.55 21.02 -43.44
N GLN A 127 -7.97 22.13 -42.82
CA GLN A 127 -8.63 22.20 -41.52
C GLN A 127 -9.99 21.47 -41.47
N ASP A 128 -10.76 21.48 -42.57
CA ASP A 128 -12.05 20.80 -42.69
C ASP A 128 -11.89 19.30 -43.03
N GLY A 129 -10.71 18.91 -43.54
CA GLY A 129 -10.31 17.52 -43.77
C GLY A 129 -9.78 16.84 -42.50
N MET A 130 -9.23 17.59 -41.55
CA MET A 130 -8.82 17.06 -40.24
C MET A 130 -9.99 16.73 -39.30
N ASP A 131 -11.19 17.25 -39.59
CA ASP A 131 -12.42 16.97 -38.82
C ASP A 131 -13.14 15.68 -39.30
N MET A 132 -12.53 14.93 -40.24
CA MET A 132 -13.08 13.69 -40.82
C MET A 132 -12.55 12.38 -40.20
N ASP A 133 -11.44 12.38 -39.44
CA ASP A 133 -10.79 11.11 -39.02
C ASP A 133 -10.77 10.82 -37.51
N GLU A 134 -11.21 11.73 -36.65
CA GLU A 134 -11.45 11.38 -35.24
C GLU A 134 -12.94 11.19 -34.98
N SER A 135 -13.36 9.92 -35.00
CA SER A 135 -14.59 9.53 -34.32
C SER A 135 -14.60 10.16 -32.92
N VAL A 136 -15.71 10.80 -32.53
CA VAL A 136 -15.89 11.45 -31.22
C VAL A 136 -15.42 10.55 -30.06
N LEU A 137 -15.59 9.23 -30.20
CA LEU A 137 -15.09 8.19 -29.28
C LEU A 137 -13.56 8.13 -29.16
N ILE A 138 -12.81 8.30 -30.25
CA ILE A 138 -11.33 8.34 -30.25
C ILE A 138 -10.86 9.61 -29.53
N LEU A 139 -11.51 10.75 -29.80
CA LEU A 139 -11.21 12.01 -29.13
C LEU A 139 -11.52 11.94 -27.62
N GLU A 140 -12.64 11.30 -27.25
CA GLU A 140 -13.02 11.04 -25.85
C GLU A 140 -12.02 10.10 -25.16
N LEU A 141 -11.60 9.01 -25.80
CA LEU A 141 -10.60 8.08 -25.27
C LEU A 141 -9.23 8.75 -25.11
N ARG A 142 -8.81 9.57 -26.07
CA ARG A 142 -7.53 10.31 -26.01
C ARG A 142 -7.54 11.36 -24.89
N ASN A 143 -8.65 12.08 -24.73
CA ASN A 143 -8.83 13.01 -23.60
C ASN A 143 -8.82 12.29 -22.26
N LEU A 144 -9.49 11.14 -22.15
CA LEU A 144 -9.49 10.32 -20.94
C LEU A 144 -8.07 9.82 -20.61
N LEU A 145 -7.33 9.38 -21.64
CA LEU A 145 -5.94 8.93 -21.49
C LEU A 145 -5.03 10.07 -21.01
N GLN A 146 -5.11 11.25 -21.63
CA GLN A 146 -4.34 12.43 -21.19
C GLN A 146 -4.67 12.84 -19.75
N GLN A 147 -5.94 12.76 -19.34
CA GLN A 147 -6.35 13.06 -17.98
C GLN A 147 -5.75 12.06 -16.98
N ARG A 148 -5.70 10.77 -17.33
CA ARG A 148 -5.10 9.72 -16.49
C ARG A 148 -3.58 9.80 -16.44
N GLU A 149 -2.92 10.10 -17.55
CA GLU A 149 -1.47 10.33 -17.58
C GLU A 149 -1.07 11.51 -16.68
N LYS A 150 -1.86 12.60 -16.70
CA LYS A 150 -1.65 13.74 -15.80
C LYS A 150 -1.84 13.38 -14.32
N GLU A 151 -2.89 12.64 -13.97
CA GLU A 151 -3.07 12.14 -12.59
C GLU A 151 -1.92 11.24 -12.14
N LEU A 152 -1.36 10.43 -13.05
CA LEU A 152 -0.23 9.53 -12.77
C LEU A 152 1.06 10.33 -12.56
N GLU A 153 1.26 11.40 -13.33
CA GLU A 153 2.38 12.32 -13.16
C GLU A 153 2.31 13.09 -11.83
N ASP A 154 1.13 13.58 -11.44
CA ASP A 154 0.92 14.27 -10.15
C ASP A 154 1.17 13.32 -8.96
N LYS A 155 0.72 12.06 -9.05
CA LYS A 155 1.03 11.03 -8.03
C LYS A 155 2.52 10.69 -7.99
N THR A 156 3.20 10.65 -9.14
CA THR A 156 4.64 10.39 -9.21
C THR A 156 5.42 11.49 -8.50
N LYS A 157 5.06 12.76 -8.70
CA LYS A 157 5.65 13.91 -7.98
C LYS A 157 5.42 13.85 -6.47
N GLN A 158 4.23 13.43 -6.03
CA GLN A 158 3.95 13.20 -4.61
C GLN A 158 4.86 12.11 -4.03
N LEU A 159 5.06 11.01 -4.76
CA LEU A 159 5.90 9.89 -4.35
C LEU A 159 7.39 10.28 -4.28
N GLU A 160 7.87 11.10 -5.22
CA GLU A 160 9.22 11.70 -5.17
C GLU A 160 9.38 12.59 -3.93
N THR A 161 8.41 13.46 -3.65
CA THR A 161 8.43 14.35 -2.48
C THR A 161 8.48 13.56 -1.17
N THR A 162 7.65 12.51 -1.05
CA THR A 162 7.67 11.60 0.11
C THR A 162 8.99 10.84 0.20
N GLY A 163 9.54 10.40 -0.94
CA GLY A 163 10.85 9.75 -1.00
C GLY A 163 12.00 10.66 -0.56
N GLU A 164 11.99 11.93 -0.93
CA GLU A 164 12.97 12.93 -0.48
C GLU A 164 12.85 13.22 1.02
N MET A 165 11.62 13.31 1.55
CA MET A 165 11.38 13.44 2.98
C MET A 165 11.96 12.23 3.75
N LEU A 166 11.73 11.01 3.25
CA LEU A 166 12.27 9.79 3.84
C LEU A 166 13.79 9.72 3.76
N ARG A 167 14.41 10.14 2.65
CA ARG A 167 15.88 10.25 2.57
C ARG A 167 16.42 11.25 3.58
N THR A 168 15.75 12.39 3.75
CA THR A 168 16.17 13.42 4.72
C THR A 168 16.05 12.90 6.15
N LYS A 169 14.95 12.21 6.49
CA LYS A 169 14.76 11.56 7.79
C LYS A 169 15.78 10.43 8.02
N SER A 170 16.06 9.62 7.00
CA SER A 170 17.08 8.55 7.05
C SER A 170 18.48 9.12 7.27
N ASN A 171 18.83 10.23 6.61
CA ASN A 171 20.08 10.93 6.86
C ASN A 171 20.15 11.50 8.29
N LEU A 172 19.04 12.05 8.80
CA LEU A 172 18.98 12.53 10.19
C LEU A 172 19.14 11.39 11.20
N LEU A 173 18.57 10.22 10.91
CA LEU A 173 18.78 8.98 11.67
C LEU A 173 20.24 8.57 11.66
N LEU A 174 20.93 8.63 10.52
CA LEU A 174 22.37 8.36 10.42
C LEU A 174 23.22 9.30 11.30
N TYR A 175 22.91 10.59 11.33
CA TYR A 175 23.60 11.52 12.25
C TYR A 175 23.31 11.18 13.72
N LYS A 176 22.09 10.75 14.03
CA LYS A 176 21.70 10.37 15.39
C LYS A 176 22.24 9.00 15.80
N ASP A 177 22.41 8.07 14.88
CA ASP A 177 23.11 6.80 15.08
C ASP A 177 24.59 7.06 15.39
N ALA A 178 25.22 8.00 14.70
CA ALA A 178 26.58 8.42 15.04
C ALA A 178 26.66 9.05 16.45
N ASP A 179 25.69 9.88 16.84
CA ASP A 179 25.58 10.41 18.20
C ASP A 179 25.38 9.28 19.22
N LEU A 180 24.52 8.30 18.93
CA LEU A 180 24.24 7.13 19.77
C LEU A 180 25.46 6.21 19.89
N GLU A 181 26.22 6.00 18.83
CA GLU A 181 27.49 5.27 18.86
C GLU A 181 28.54 6.02 19.68
N ASN A 182 28.58 7.35 19.58
CA ASN A 182 29.45 8.18 20.42
C ASN A 182 29.04 8.05 21.90
N LEU A 183 27.76 8.15 22.22
CA LEU A 183 27.20 7.95 23.56
C LEU A 183 27.44 6.53 24.08
N SER A 184 27.33 5.51 23.22
CA SER A 184 27.62 4.12 23.55
C SER A 184 29.10 3.92 23.86
N ARG A 185 30.00 4.51 23.05
CA ARG A 185 31.44 4.53 23.34
C ARG A 185 31.74 5.25 24.66
N GLU A 186 31.06 6.35 24.94
CA GLU A 186 31.18 7.08 26.21
C GLU A 186 30.67 6.24 27.39
N ALA A 187 29.58 5.49 27.21
CA ALA A 187 29.03 4.57 28.20
C ALA A 187 29.99 3.41 28.49
N ILE A 188 30.58 2.79 27.46
CA ILE A 188 31.60 1.74 27.62
C ILE A 188 32.81 2.28 28.38
N ARG A 189 33.32 3.47 28.03
CA ARG A 189 34.41 4.12 28.79
C ARG A 189 34.01 4.39 30.24
N ASN A 190 32.76 4.78 30.49
CA ASN A 190 32.26 4.98 31.84
C ASN A 190 32.15 3.67 32.62
N GLU A 191 31.78 2.58 31.96
CA GLU A 191 31.71 1.23 32.53
C GLU A 191 33.12 0.70 32.87
N GLU A 192 34.10 0.93 32.01
CA GLU A 192 35.53 0.66 32.30
C GLU A 192 36.01 1.45 33.51
N ARG A 193 35.70 2.75 33.57
CA ARG A 193 36.01 3.61 34.73
C ARG A 193 35.29 3.14 35.99
N LEU A 194 34.05 2.67 35.88
CA LEU A 194 33.30 2.07 36.99
C LEU A 194 33.99 0.79 37.46
N GLY A 195 34.47 -0.04 36.54
CA GLY A 195 35.25 -1.24 36.81
C GLY A 195 36.59 -0.94 37.49
N ASP A 196 37.25 0.16 37.16
CA ASP A 196 38.43 0.65 37.89
C ASP A 196 38.05 1.04 39.33
N VAL A 197 36.97 1.82 39.50
CA VAL A 197 36.49 2.23 40.84
C VAL A 197 36.07 1.03 41.67
N LEU A 198 35.41 0.02 41.09
CA LEU A 198 35.06 -1.24 41.75
C LEU A 198 36.30 -2.01 42.19
N ARG A 199 37.34 -2.09 41.34
CA ARG A 199 38.63 -2.70 41.70
C ARG A 199 39.33 -1.95 42.84
N GLU A 200 39.27 -0.62 42.84
CA GLU A 200 39.75 0.20 43.96
C GLU A 200 38.95 -0.10 45.24
N LEU A 201 37.62 -0.18 45.14
CA LEU A 201 36.73 -0.44 46.27
C LEU A 201 36.95 -1.83 46.86
N GLU A 202 37.17 -2.85 46.02
CA GLU A 202 37.56 -4.21 46.42
C GLU A 202 38.93 -4.20 47.14
N THR A 203 39.83 -3.32 46.72
CA THR A 203 41.15 -3.16 47.34
C THR A 203 41.04 -2.47 48.70
N CYS A 204 40.21 -1.43 48.81
CA CYS A 204 39.87 -0.78 50.08
C CYS A 204 39.16 -1.75 51.03
N LYS A 205 38.21 -2.55 50.54
CA LYS A 205 37.53 -3.60 51.33
C LYS A 205 38.54 -4.61 51.89
N ARG A 206 39.43 -5.15 51.04
CA ARG A 206 40.51 -6.04 51.48
C ARG A 206 41.47 -5.39 52.48
N HIS A 207 41.64 -4.07 52.43
CA HIS A 207 42.44 -3.33 53.40
C HIS A 207 41.73 -3.20 54.75
N VAL A 208 40.44 -2.84 54.74
CA VAL A 208 39.57 -2.80 55.93
C VAL A 208 39.50 -4.17 56.61
N GLU A 209 39.31 -5.25 55.86
CA GLU A 209 39.33 -6.63 56.40
C GLU A 209 40.67 -7.00 57.05
N ARG A 210 41.78 -6.49 56.50
CA ARG A 210 43.12 -6.72 57.05
C ARG A 210 43.33 -5.92 58.33
N LEU A 211 42.93 -4.66 58.34
CA LEU A 211 42.93 -3.83 59.55
C LEU A 211 42.05 -4.46 60.65
N GLY A 212 40.89 -5.01 60.30
CA GLY A 212 40.02 -5.74 61.23
C GLY A 212 40.72 -6.92 61.89
N ARG A 213 41.38 -7.78 61.10
CA ARG A 213 42.17 -8.91 61.64
C ARG A 213 43.33 -8.47 62.52
N ASP A 214 44.07 -7.44 62.10
CA ASP A 214 45.16 -6.89 62.92
C ASP A 214 44.64 -6.34 64.27
N LEU A 215 43.44 -5.76 64.27
CA LEU A 215 42.80 -5.18 65.45
C LEU A 215 42.32 -6.30 66.40
N GLU A 216 41.77 -7.39 65.87
CA GLU A 216 41.42 -8.60 66.64
C GLU A 216 42.67 -9.23 67.28
N GLU A 217 43.77 -9.36 66.53
CA GLU A 217 45.03 -9.91 67.05
C GLU A 217 45.63 -9.02 68.14
N LYS A 218 45.63 -7.70 67.93
CA LYS A 218 46.12 -6.74 68.94
C LYS A 218 45.25 -6.73 70.17
N ASN A 219 43.93 -6.82 70.03
CA ASN A 219 43.01 -6.89 71.16
C ASN A 219 43.24 -8.17 71.99
N ALA A 220 43.45 -9.32 71.34
CA ALA A 220 43.81 -10.57 72.02
C ALA A 220 45.13 -10.46 72.80
N GLN A 221 46.16 -9.82 72.21
CA GLN A 221 47.44 -9.58 72.90
C GLN A 221 47.28 -8.65 74.12
N VAL A 222 46.42 -7.64 74.03
CA VAL A 222 46.11 -6.75 75.17
C VAL A 222 45.39 -7.54 76.28
N GLU A 223 44.40 -8.36 75.95
CA GLU A 223 43.69 -9.20 76.93
C GLU A 223 44.64 -10.17 77.64
N GLU A 224 45.57 -10.79 76.91
CA GLU A 224 46.59 -11.68 77.48
C GLU A 224 47.52 -10.93 78.44
N LEU A 225 48.04 -9.77 78.04
CA LEU A 225 48.89 -8.93 78.89
C LEU A 225 48.15 -8.41 80.12
N GLN A 226 46.87 -8.06 80.00
CA GLN A 226 46.03 -7.69 81.15
C GLN A 226 45.85 -8.86 82.12
N GLY A 227 45.74 -10.09 81.61
CA GLY A 227 45.72 -11.31 82.42
C GLY A 227 47.02 -11.51 83.20
N VAL A 228 48.16 -11.46 82.50
CA VAL A 228 49.50 -11.59 83.10
C VAL A 228 49.76 -10.49 84.13
N LEU A 229 49.35 -9.25 83.85
CA LEU A 229 49.49 -8.14 84.78
C LEU A 229 48.69 -8.38 86.06
N LYS A 230 47.44 -8.84 85.95
CA LYS A 230 46.58 -9.17 87.09
C LYS A 230 47.13 -10.33 87.93
N ASP A 231 47.73 -11.33 87.30
CA ASP A 231 48.36 -12.43 88.01
C ASP A 231 49.61 -11.96 88.76
N LYS A 232 50.44 -11.12 88.13
CA LYS A 232 51.63 -10.51 88.76
C LYS A 232 51.29 -9.55 89.90
N GLU A 233 50.26 -8.72 89.75
CA GLU A 233 49.77 -7.86 90.83
C GLU A 233 49.26 -8.68 92.02
N ARG A 234 48.60 -9.83 91.78
CA ARG A 234 48.16 -10.75 92.83
C ARG A 234 49.31 -11.46 93.52
N GLU A 235 50.31 -11.93 92.76
CA GLU A 235 51.52 -12.53 93.32
C GLU A 235 52.25 -11.55 94.24
N LEU A 236 52.35 -10.28 93.84
CA LEU A 236 52.95 -9.21 94.63
C LEU A 236 52.14 -8.93 95.90
N GLU A 237 50.81 -8.88 95.81
CA GLU A 237 49.92 -8.75 96.98
C GLU A 237 50.05 -9.94 97.94
N GLU A 238 50.16 -11.17 97.44
CA GLU A 238 50.36 -12.38 98.24
C GLU A 238 51.74 -12.40 98.92
N GLU A 239 52.81 -11.99 98.23
CA GLU A 239 54.16 -11.77 98.76
C GLU A 239 54.17 -10.70 99.87
N GLU A 240 53.54 -9.55 99.62
CA GLU A 240 53.41 -8.47 100.60
C GLU A 240 52.58 -8.90 101.82
N GLU A 241 51.49 -9.66 101.62
CA GLU A 241 50.66 -10.18 102.70
C GLU A 241 51.41 -11.25 103.51
N LYS A 242 52.22 -12.09 102.86
CA LYS A 242 53.11 -13.07 103.51
C LYS A 242 54.19 -12.37 104.34
N LYS A 243 54.83 -11.33 103.81
CA LYS A 243 55.76 -10.45 104.55
C LYS A 243 55.09 -9.76 105.74
N ARG A 244 53.81 -9.34 105.61
CA ARG A 244 53.00 -8.80 106.72
C ARG A 244 52.63 -9.87 107.77
N ARG A 245 52.43 -11.12 107.37
CA ARG A 245 52.17 -12.26 108.28
C ARG A 245 53.42 -12.71 109.03
N GLU A 246 54.61 -12.59 108.42
CA GLU A 246 55.92 -12.91 109.03
C GLU A 246 56.46 -11.80 109.95
N LYS A 247 56.09 -10.52 109.75
CA LYS A 247 56.49 -9.37 110.60
C LYS A 247 55.62 -9.17 111.86
N ARG A 248 55.23 -10.23 112.57
CA ARG A 248 54.58 -10.13 113.90
C ARG A 248 55.62 -10.40 115.01
N PRO A 249 55.88 -9.49 115.97
CA PRO A 249 57.00 -9.62 116.91
C PRO A 249 56.64 -10.40 118.19
N GLU A 250 57.58 -11.24 118.64
CA GLU A 250 57.87 -11.44 120.07
C GLU A 250 59.29 -10.89 120.37
N GLU A 251 59.48 -10.50 121.62
CA GLU A 251 60.31 -9.40 122.15
C GLU A 251 61.84 -9.47 122.02
N GLN A 252 62.43 -8.27 121.96
CA GLN A 252 63.70 -7.80 122.57
C GLN A 252 64.86 -8.81 122.67
N THR A 253 65.95 -8.59 121.92
CA THR A 253 67.27 -8.15 122.44
C THR A 253 68.37 -8.19 121.37
N ALA A 254 69.19 -7.13 121.39
CA ALA A 254 70.60 -7.01 120.99
C ALA A 254 71.00 -7.38 119.54
N ASP A 255 71.22 -6.32 118.77
CA ASP A 255 71.34 -6.26 117.32
C ASP A 255 72.79 -6.25 116.82
N GLY A 256 73.00 -6.90 115.68
CA GLY A 256 74.23 -6.97 114.90
C GLY A 256 74.37 -8.32 114.19
N PRO A 257 74.78 -8.37 112.91
CA PRO A 257 74.46 -7.51 111.77
C PRO A 257 73.62 -8.28 110.74
N LYS A 258 72.52 -7.70 110.22
CA LYS A 258 71.61 -8.42 109.32
C LYS A 258 71.59 -7.85 107.90
N ILE A 259 72.21 -8.64 107.01
CA ILE A 259 71.76 -9.02 105.66
C ILE A 259 71.29 -7.86 104.76
N MET A 260 72.21 -7.44 103.89
CA MET A 260 71.90 -6.85 102.59
C MET A 260 71.46 -7.97 101.63
N ALA A 261 70.16 -8.07 101.30
CA ALA A 261 69.66 -8.80 100.12
C ALA A 261 68.12 -8.76 99.91
N GLU A 262 67.32 -8.10 100.76
CA GLU A 262 65.85 -8.21 100.68
C GLU A 262 65.12 -7.06 99.94
N ASP A 263 65.76 -5.91 99.73
CA ASP A 263 65.14 -4.77 99.02
C ASP A 263 65.23 -4.85 97.48
N SER A 264 66.00 -5.79 96.90
CA SER A 264 66.18 -5.85 95.44
C SER A 264 65.06 -6.61 94.71
N ALA A 265 64.46 -7.62 95.34
CA ALA A 265 63.40 -8.43 94.73
C ALA A 265 62.09 -7.63 94.57
N ASP A 266 61.68 -6.89 95.60
CA ASP A 266 60.49 -6.02 95.56
C ASP A 266 60.64 -4.88 94.54
N ALA A 267 61.86 -4.34 94.39
CA ALA A 267 62.15 -3.31 93.40
C ALA A 267 62.18 -3.86 91.96
N GLU A 268 62.69 -5.09 91.76
CA GLU A 268 62.69 -5.77 90.45
C GLU A 268 61.27 -6.16 90.01
N GLU A 269 60.43 -6.62 90.93
CA GLU A 269 59.05 -7.04 90.62
C GLU A 269 58.14 -5.82 90.40
N SER A 270 58.31 -4.74 91.17
CA SER A 270 57.67 -3.44 90.90
C SER A 270 58.12 -2.81 89.58
N PHE A 271 59.38 -2.99 89.18
CA PHE A 271 59.90 -2.53 87.89
C PHE A 271 59.28 -3.32 86.73
N CYS A 272 59.12 -4.64 86.86
CA CYS A 272 58.45 -5.48 85.87
C CYS A 272 56.98 -5.09 85.64
N ILE A 273 56.23 -4.79 86.71
CA ILE A 273 54.83 -4.33 86.60
C ILE A 273 54.77 -2.96 85.88
N ALA A 274 55.70 -2.06 86.16
CA ALA A 274 55.76 -0.76 85.49
C ALA A 274 56.08 -0.87 83.99
N GLU A 275 56.98 -1.78 83.61
CA GLU A 275 57.31 -2.06 82.21
C GLU A 275 56.12 -2.67 81.45
N LEU A 276 55.40 -3.61 82.08
CA LEU A 276 54.18 -4.19 81.51
C LEU A 276 53.07 -3.14 81.32
N LYS A 277 52.86 -2.25 82.31
CA LYS A 277 51.90 -1.12 82.17
C LYS A 277 52.25 -0.19 81.01
N ASN A 278 53.53 0.11 80.81
CA ASN A 278 53.99 0.97 79.73
C ASN A 278 53.78 0.31 78.34
N ARG A 279 54.06 -1.00 78.24
CA ARG A 279 53.74 -1.79 77.03
C ARG A 279 52.25 -1.80 76.73
N LEU A 280 51.41 -1.98 77.75
CA LEU A 280 49.95 -1.99 77.61
C LEU A 280 49.43 -0.64 77.11
N GLN A 281 49.90 0.47 77.68
CA GLN A 281 49.56 1.83 77.23
C GLN A 281 49.95 2.10 75.78
N ASN A 282 51.14 1.64 75.35
CA ASN A 282 51.58 1.81 73.96
C ASN A 282 50.72 0.99 72.99
N MET A 283 50.31 -0.22 73.39
CA MET A 283 49.43 -1.07 72.58
C MET A 283 47.99 -0.53 72.50
N GLU A 284 47.46 0.02 73.60
CA GLU A 284 46.15 0.68 73.62
C GLU A 284 46.12 1.92 72.71
N LYS A 285 47.23 2.68 72.69
CA LYS A 285 47.39 3.82 71.77
C LYS A 285 47.43 3.38 70.31
N ASP A 286 48.21 2.36 69.97
CA ASP A 286 48.25 1.79 68.61
C ASP A 286 46.87 1.27 68.15
N LEU A 287 46.08 0.69 69.07
CA LEU A 287 44.71 0.26 68.83
C LEU A 287 43.78 1.44 68.50
N ALA A 288 43.88 2.54 69.25
CA ALA A 288 43.12 3.76 69.00
C ALA A 288 43.46 4.38 67.63
N ASP A 289 44.74 4.47 67.29
CA ASP A 289 45.20 5.00 66.00
C ASP A 289 44.69 4.13 64.82
N LYS A 290 44.65 2.80 64.98
CA LYS A 290 44.06 1.89 63.98
C LYS A 290 42.54 1.99 63.87
N MET A 291 41.83 2.22 64.98
CA MET A 291 40.37 2.45 64.95
C MET A 291 40.01 3.73 64.19
N GLU A 292 40.78 4.81 64.37
CA GLU A 292 40.57 6.07 63.66
C GLU A 292 40.80 5.92 62.15
N GLN A 293 41.86 5.19 61.75
CA GLN A 293 42.11 4.86 60.34
C GLN A 293 40.98 4.03 59.72
N LEU A 294 40.42 3.07 60.46
CA LEU A 294 39.27 2.27 60.04
C LEU A 294 38.02 3.11 59.83
N GLN A 295 37.71 4.03 60.74
CA GLN A 295 36.57 4.96 60.60
C GLN A 295 36.74 5.88 59.39
N SER A 296 37.93 6.44 59.18
CA SER A 296 38.21 7.27 58.01
C SER A 296 38.07 6.49 56.70
N ALA A 297 38.55 5.25 56.66
CA ALA A 297 38.44 4.39 55.48
C ALA A 297 36.98 3.99 55.20
N ALA A 298 36.20 3.68 56.23
CA ALA A 298 34.78 3.35 56.10
C ALA A 298 33.95 4.55 55.58
N GLY A 299 34.23 5.76 56.08
CA GLY A 299 33.58 6.99 55.60
C GLY A 299 33.86 7.27 54.12
N ALA A 300 35.12 7.14 53.69
CA ALA A 300 35.51 7.30 52.28
C ALA A 300 34.85 6.26 51.36
N LEU A 301 34.66 5.02 51.85
CA LEU A 301 33.96 3.97 51.12
C LEU A 301 32.48 4.31 50.93
N SER A 302 31.80 4.72 52.00
CA SER A 302 30.38 5.11 51.99
C SER A 302 30.10 6.26 51.01
N GLU A 303 30.97 7.27 50.97
CA GLU A 303 30.84 8.40 50.05
C GLU A 303 31.00 7.96 48.58
N LYS A 304 31.98 7.08 48.29
CA LYS A 304 32.15 6.50 46.94
C LYS A 304 30.93 5.65 46.53
N THR A 305 30.34 4.88 47.45
CA THR A 305 29.15 4.06 47.18
C THR A 305 27.93 4.93 46.85
N ALA A 306 27.73 6.04 47.56
CA ALA A 306 26.62 6.97 47.27
C ALA A 306 26.75 7.60 45.88
N ARG A 307 27.95 8.08 45.51
CA ARG A 307 28.21 8.67 44.18
C ARG A 307 28.01 7.68 43.03
N LEU A 308 28.30 6.39 43.26
CA LEU A 308 28.03 5.34 42.27
C LEU A 308 26.52 5.12 42.09
N HIS A 309 25.76 5.13 43.17
CA HIS A 309 24.31 4.95 43.12
C HIS A 309 23.60 6.09 42.38
N ASP A 310 24.00 7.35 42.63
CA ASP A 310 23.46 8.51 41.89
C ASP A 310 23.75 8.40 40.39
N ARG A 311 24.97 7.97 40.02
CA ARG A 311 25.37 7.83 38.61
C ARG A 311 24.68 6.65 37.91
N GLU A 312 24.38 5.57 38.64
CA GLU A 312 23.59 4.44 38.13
C GLU A 312 22.14 4.85 37.84
N LYS A 313 21.56 5.71 38.68
CA LYS A 313 20.24 6.30 38.45
C LYS A 313 20.22 7.19 37.20
N ASP A 314 21.20 8.08 37.03
CA ASP A 314 21.31 8.93 35.83
C ASP A 314 21.40 8.10 34.54
N LEU A 315 22.13 6.97 34.58
CA LEU A 315 22.24 6.06 33.44
C LEU A 315 20.90 5.35 33.14
N GLN A 316 20.13 4.96 34.16
CA GLN A 316 18.80 4.38 33.97
C GLN A 316 17.81 5.37 33.35
N ASP A 317 17.86 6.65 33.76
CA ASP A 317 16.96 7.67 33.23
C ASP A 317 17.30 8.01 31.77
N LEU A 318 18.58 8.12 31.42
CA LEU A 318 19.03 8.27 30.02
C LEU A 318 18.65 7.07 29.14
N ALA A 319 18.71 5.85 29.67
CA ALA A 319 18.31 4.65 28.94
C ALA A 319 16.81 4.64 28.61
N LYS A 320 15.95 5.11 29.54
CA LYS A 320 14.51 5.25 29.32
C LYS A 320 14.21 6.31 28.25
N GLU A 321 14.84 7.46 28.33
CA GLU A 321 14.64 8.55 27.36
C GLU A 321 15.02 8.11 25.94
N ARG A 322 16.12 7.35 25.80
CA ARG A 322 16.50 6.71 24.53
C ARG A 322 15.43 5.73 24.04
N ASP A 323 14.94 4.84 24.90
CA ASP A 323 13.95 3.83 24.51
C ASP A 323 12.61 4.46 24.08
N GLU A 324 12.20 5.55 24.72
CA GLU A 324 11.00 6.31 24.33
C GLU A 324 11.18 6.99 22.97
N TYR A 325 12.33 7.62 22.74
CA TYR A 325 12.65 8.25 21.46
C TYR A 325 12.71 7.24 20.31
N VAL A 326 13.36 6.10 20.50
CA VAL A 326 13.40 5.02 19.49
C VAL A 326 11.99 4.55 19.17
N LYS A 327 11.15 4.28 20.18
CA LYS A 327 9.75 3.89 19.96
C LYS A 327 8.95 4.94 19.18
N HIS A 328 9.21 6.23 19.40
CA HIS A 328 8.56 7.31 18.67
C HIS A 328 8.96 7.30 17.19
N VAL A 329 10.27 7.28 16.90
CA VAL A 329 10.78 7.28 15.52
C VAL A 329 10.37 6.02 14.77
N THR A 330 10.39 4.85 15.40
CA THR A 330 9.93 3.59 14.80
C THR A 330 8.46 3.69 14.35
N ARG A 331 7.56 4.20 15.21
CA ARG A 331 6.15 4.40 14.84
C ARG A 331 5.97 5.37 13.67
N GLU A 332 6.69 6.47 13.66
CA GLU A 332 6.60 7.42 12.55
C GLU A 332 7.11 6.83 11.23
N MET A 333 8.17 6.01 11.27
CA MET A 333 8.66 5.28 10.10
C MET A 333 7.66 4.24 9.60
N GLU A 334 7.04 3.49 10.51
CA GLU A 334 5.98 2.52 10.17
C GLU A 334 4.79 3.20 9.48
N MET A 335 4.36 4.36 9.97
CA MET A 335 3.30 5.16 9.32
C MET A 335 3.70 5.60 7.91
N CYS A 336 4.93 6.10 7.72
CA CYS A 336 5.39 6.54 6.40
C CYS A 336 5.54 5.37 5.42
N LEU A 337 5.94 4.18 5.91
CA LEU A 337 6.03 2.97 5.10
C LEU A 337 4.65 2.51 4.63
N GLN A 338 3.65 2.52 5.52
CA GLN A 338 2.26 2.18 5.16
C GLN A 338 1.68 3.16 4.13
N GLU A 339 1.96 4.46 4.25
CA GLU A 339 1.53 5.46 3.27
C GLU A 339 2.18 5.22 1.90
N LEU A 340 3.49 4.92 1.87
CA LEU A 340 4.19 4.57 0.63
C LEU A 340 3.64 3.31 -0.03
N GLU A 341 3.36 2.26 0.76
CA GLU A 341 2.83 1.00 0.26
C GLU A 341 1.43 1.19 -0.35
N THR A 342 0.58 1.96 0.34
CA THR A 342 -0.75 2.34 -0.14
C THR A 342 -0.67 3.17 -1.43
N LEU A 343 0.27 4.11 -1.51
CA LEU A 343 0.49 4.91 -2.72
C LEU A 343 1.05 4.06 -3.86
N GLY A 344 1.94 3.10 -3.57
CA GLY A 344 2.51 2.16 -4.52
C GLY A 344 1.46 1.25 -5.16
N GLN A 345 0.56 0.68 -4.35
CA GLN A 345 -0.58 -0.12 -4.84
C GLN A 345 -1.50 0.72 -5.75
N LYS A 346 -1.86 1.93 -5.32
CA LYS A 346 -2.67 2.86 -6.12
C LYS A 346 -2.00 3.30 -7.42
N LEU A 347 -0.66 3.35 -7.45
CA LEU A 347 0.10 3.66 -8.66
C LEU A 347 0.11 2.48 -9.62
N GLN A 348 0.33 1.25 -9.12
CA GLN A 348 0.26 0.03 -9.93
C GLN A 348 -1.11 -0.16 -10.58
N GLU A 349 -2.19 0.04 -9.83
CA GLU A 349 -3.56 -0.06 -10.35
C GLU A 349 -3.80 0.97 -11.47
N LYS A 350 -3.35 2.22 -11.28
CA LYS A 350 -3.48 3.26 -12.31
C LYS A 350 -2.61 2.99 -13.53
N ASN A 351 -1.41 2.44 -13.34
CA ASN A 351 -0.52 2.08 -14.43
C ASN A 351 -1.09 0.92 -15.27
N ALA A 352 -1.73 -0.07 -14.62
CA ALA A 352 -2.45 -1.13 -15.32
C ALA A 352 -3.61 -0.58 -16.16
N GLN A 353 -4.39 0.37 -15.61
CA GLN A 353 -5.47 1.05 -16.34
C GLN A 353 -4.96 1.83 -17.56
N VAL A 354 -3.81 2.50 -17.45
CA VAL A 354 -3.20 3.24 -18.57
C VAL A 354 -2.69 2.27 -19.65
N GLU A 355 -2.06 1.16 -19.26
CA GLU A 355 -1.54 0.19 -20.22
C GLU A 355 -2.67 -0.54 -20.98
N GLU A 356 -3.78 -0.86 -20.29
CA GLU A 356 -4.98 -1.40 -20.94
C GLU A 356 -5.53 -0.45 -22.01
N LEU A 357 -5.63 0.84 -21.68
CA LEU A 357 -6.07 1.86 -22.65
C LEU A 357 -5.08 2.02 -23.82
N ARG A 358 -3.76 1.91 -23.58
CA ARG A 358 -2.75 1.92 -24.65
C ARG A 358 -2.90 0.74 -25.60
N VAL A 359 -3.12 -0.45 -25.07
CA VAL A 359 -3.35 -1.67 -25.88
C VAL A 359 -4.60 -1.51 -26.74
N VAL A 360 -5.69 -0.98 -26.16
CA VAL A 360 -6.93 -0.72 -26.90
C VAL A 360 -6.71 0.32 -28.01
N LEU A 361 -6.00 1.42 -27.72
CA LEU A 361 -5.67 2.43 -28.73
C LEU A 361 -4.80 1.85 -29.85
N GLN A 362 -3.74 1.10 -29.52
CA GLN A 362 -2.90 0.46 -30.54
C GLN A 362 -3.66 -0.56 -31.39
N ALA A 363 -4.60 -1.30 -30.81
CA ALA A 363 -5.46 -2.21 -31.55
C ALA A 363 -6.35 -1.44 -32.53
N LYS A 364 -6.91 -0.31 -32.09
CA LYS A 364 -7.75 0.55 -32.93
C LYS A 364 -6.98 1.24 -34.04
N ASP A 365 -5.76 1.71 -33.78
CA ASP A 365 -4.89 2.28 -34.81
C ASP A 365 -4.53 1.23 -35.87
N ARG A 366 -4.23 -0.01 -35.45
CA ARG A 366 -3.98 -1.13 -36.37
C ARG A 366 -5.23 -1.51 -37.18
N GLU A 367 -6.40 -1.54 -36.56
CA GLU A 367 -7.66 -1.77 -37.27
C GLU A 367 -7.90 -0.68 -38.33
N LEU A 368 -7.60 0.58 -38.01
CA LEU A 368 -7.70 1.69 -38.95
C LEU A 368 -6.69 1.54 -40.11
N ASP A 369 -5.44 1.20 -39.81
CA ASP A 369 -4.39 0.99 -40.81
C ASP A 369 -4.66 -0.21 -41.72
N GLU A 370 -5.20 -1.30 -41.16
CA GLU A 370 -5.61 -2.46 -41.93
C GLU A 370 -6.84 -2.18 -42.78
N GLU A 371 -7.79 -1.39 -42.28
CA GLU A 371 -8.96 -0.96 -43.05
C GLU A 371 -8.54 -0.08 -44.23
N MET A 372 -7.60 0.85 -44.02
CA MET A 372 -7.00 1.65 -45.10
C MET A 372 -6.24 0.78 -46.13
N LYS A 373 -5.55 -0.28 -45.68
CA LYS A 373 -4.82 -1.21 -46.57
C LYS A 373 -5.73 -2.20 -47.30
N ARG A 374 -6.81 -2.67 -46.66
CA ARG A 374 -7.83 -3.54 -47.30
C ARG A 374 -8.51 -2.79 -48.44
N GLN A 375 -8.88 -1.53 -48.21
CA GLN A 375 -9.44 -0.66 -49.24
C GLN A 375 -8.48 -0.39 -50.42
N ALA A 376 -7.17 -0.57 -50.22
CA ALA A 376 -6.15 -0.41 -51.26
C ALA A 376 -5.83 -1.69 -52.07
N ASN A 377 -6.12 -2.90 -51.54
CA ASN A 377 -5.69 -4.18 -52.16
C ASN A 377 -6.82 -5.02 -52.78
N GLU A 378 -8.11 -4.71 -52.57
CA GLU A 378 -9.23 -5.47 -53.14
C GLU A 378 -9.63 -5.02 -54.56
N HIS A 379 -8.66 -5.06 -55.48
CA HIS A 379 -8.90 -5.06 -56.93
C HIS A 379 -8.69 -6.46 -57.52
N GLN A 380 -9.48 -7.47 -57.09
CA GLN A 380 -9.84 -8.62 -57.93
C GLN A 380 -10.88 -9.53 -57.23
N ASP A 381 -12.03 -9.74 -57.90
CA ASP A 381 -13.16 -10.64 -57.57
C ASP A 381 -13.89 -10.45 -56.22
N VAL A 382 -14.66 -9.36 -56.19
CA VAL A 382 -15.57 -8.90 -55.12
C VAL A 382 -16.89 -9.71 -54.93
N PRO A 383 -17.51 -10.37 -55.94
CA PRO A 383 -18.87 -10.89 -55.76
C PRO A 383 -18.99 -12.21 -54.95
N GLU A 384 -18.00 -13.12 -55.01
CA GLU A 384 -18.07 -14.43 -54.33
C GLU A 384 -17.76 -14.32 -52.82
N LEU A 385 -16.83 -13.42 -52.46
CA LEU A 385 -16.52 -13.05 -51.06
C LEU A 385 -17.72 -12.41 -50.38
N LEU A 386 -18.40 -11.47 -51.04
CA LEU A 386 -19.56 -10.77 -50.49
C LEU A 386 -20.75 -11.71 -50.24
N GLN A 387 -20.98 -12.70 -51.11
CA GLN A 387 -22.07 -13.65 -50.94
C GLN A 387 -21.85 -14.57 -49.73
N LYS A 388 -20.60 -14.94 -49.47
CA LYS A 388 -20.21 -15.72 -48.28
C LYS A 388 -20.35 -14.90 -47.00
N THR A 389 -19.93 -13.63 -47.02
CA THR A 389 -20.05 -12.70 -45.88
C THR A 389 -21.51 -12.38 -45.56
N VAL A 390 -22.37 -12.21 -46.56
CA VAL A 390 -23.83 -12.04 -46.37
C VAL A 390 -24.46 -13.30 -45.77
N ALA A 391 -24.03 -14.50 -46.16
CA ALA A 391 -24.52 -15.74 -45.57
C ALA A 391 -24.11 -15.89 -44.08
N THR A 392 -22.86 -15.56 -43.72
CA THR A 392 -22.37 -15.59 -42.33
C THR A 392 -22.98 -14.48 -41.46
N LEU A 393 -23.29 -13.32 -42.03
CA LEU A 393 -24.02 -12.24 -41.34
C LEU A 393 -25.53 -12.50 -41.25
N SER A 394 -26.05 -13.49 -42.00
CA SER A 394 -27.44 -13.95 -41.93
C SER A 394 -27.64 -15.14 -40.99
N GLU A 395 -26.57 -15.74 -40.45
CA GLU A 395 -26.67 -16.64 -39.30
C GLU A 395 -27.35 -15.89 -38.16
N THR A 396 -28.35 -16.54 -37.58
CA THR A 396 -29.50 -15.92 -36.93
C THR A 396 -29.08 -14.97 -35.81
N ARG A 397 -29.66 -13.76 -35.76
CA ARG A 397 -29.45 -12.71 -34.74
C ARG A 397 -29.46 -13.21 -33.28
N GLN A 398 -30.07 -14.36 -33.07
CA GLN A 398 -30.27 -15.02 -31.78
C GLN A 398 -29.04 -15.83 -31.35
N ASP A 399 -28.38 -16.53 -32.27
CA ASP A 399 -27.22 -17.38 -31.98
C ASP A 399 -26.00 -16.53 -31.61
N GLN A 400 -25.81 -15.39 -32.29
CA GLN A 400 -24.72 -14.44 -32.00
C GLN A 400 -24.90 -13.71 -30.65
N LEU A 401 -26.15 -13.44 -30.24
CA LEU A 401 -26.45 -12.88 -28.92
C LEU A 401 -26.17 -13.92 -27.83
N GLU A 402 -26.58 -15.18 -28.04
CA GLU A 402 -26.33 -16.26 -27.10
C GLU A 402 -24.83 -16.52 -26.91
N ASP A 403 -24.04 -16.46 -27.98
CA ASP A 403 -22.58 -16.59 -27.93
C ASP A 403 -21.90 -15.44 -27.17
N LEU A 404 -22.32 -14.19 -27.42
CA LEU A 404 -21.79 -13.02 -26.71
C LEU A 404 -22.21 -13.00 -25.24
N GLU A 405 -23.46 -13.32 -24.92
CA GLU A 405 -23.92 -13.44 -23.53
C GLU A 405 -23.21 -14.60 -22.81
N SER A 406 -22.95 -15.71 -23.50
CA SER A 406 -22.16 -16.84 -22.98
C SER A 406 -20.72 -16.42 -22.70
N TRP A 407 -20.10 -15.66 -23.60
CA TRP A 407 -18.73 -15.15 -23.43
C TRP A 407 -18.60 -14.14 -22.28
N ILE A 408 -19.54 -13.18 -22.15
CA ILE A 408 -19.57 -12.22 -21.03
C ILE A 408 -19.73 -12.96 -19.71
N ARG A 409 -20.70 -13.87 -19.62
CA ARG A 409 -20.90 -14.71 -18.43
C ARG A 409 -19.63 -15.49 -18.08
N HIS A 410 -19.02 -16.15 -19.07
CA HIS A 410 -17.80 -16.93 -18.86
C HIS A 410 -16.62 -16.07 -18.41
N LYS A 411 -16.42 -14.88 -19.00
CA LYS A 411 -15.31 -13.99 -18.64
C LYS A 411 -15.49 -13.32 -17.28
N SER A 412 -16.71 -12.94 -16.93
CA SER A 412 -17.02 -12.38 -15.61
C SER A 412 -16.96 -13.45 -14.52
N GLU A 413 -17.33 -14.69 -14.83
CA GLU A 413 -17.14 -15.85 -13.96
C GLU A 413 -15.66 -16.18 -13.72
N GLN A 414 -14.82 -16.13 -14.76
CA GLN A 414 -13.35 -16.27 -14.60
C GLN A 414 -12.72 -15.18 -13.73
N ARG A 415 -13.29 -13.97 -13.70
CA ARG A 415 -12.81 -12.87 -12.85
C ARG A 415 -13.29 -13.07 -11.42
N ARG A 416 -14.57 -13.40 -11.23
CA ARG A 416 -15.17 -13.78 -9.94
C ARG A 416 -14.36 -14.88 -9.27
N GLN A 417 -14.05 -15.96 -9.98
CA GLN A 417 -13.29 -17.08 -9.42
C GLN A 417 -11.88 -16.67 -8.98
N ARG A 418 -11.18 -15.86 -9.77
CA ARG A 418 -9.84 -15.36 -9.38
C ARG A 418 -9.89 -14.51 -8.12
N GLU A 419 -10.88 -13.63 -8.00
CA GLU A 419 -11.02 -12.78 -6.82
C GLU A 419 -11.45 -13.58 -5.58
N GLU A 420 -12.30 -14.60 -5.74
CA GLU A 420 -12.62 -15.56 -4.68
C GLU A 420 -11.37 -16.34 -4.23
N ASP A 421 -10.56 -16.83 -5.17
CA ASP A 421 -9.33 -17.58 -4.90
C ASP A 421 -8.27 -16.70 -4.21
N GLU A 422 -8.04 -15.48 -4.70
CA GLU A 422 -7.13 -14.49 -4.09
C GLU A 422 -7.58 -14.14 -2.67
N LYS A 423 -8.89 -13.96 -2.45
CA LYS A 423 -9.43 -13.64 -1.13
C LYS A 423 -9.33 -14.82 -0.16
N ALA A 424 -9.58 -16.04 -0.65
CA ALA A 424 -9.38 -17.26 0.11
C ALA A 424 -7.92 -17.42 0.55
N GLU A 425 -6.96 -17.15 -0.34
CA GLU A 425 -5.53 -17.22 -0.06
C GLU A 425 -5.11 -16.22 1.02
N VAL A 426 -5.59 -14.97 0.95
CA VAL A 426 -5.30 -13.94 1.96
C VAL A 426 -5.80 -14.36 3.35
N LEU A 427 -7.03 -14.88 3.43
CA LEU A 427 -7.61 -15.33 4.70
C LEU A 427 -6.94 -16.59 5.24
N GLU A 428 -6.52 -17.51 4.36
CA GLU A 428 -5.76 -18.69 4.74
C GLU A 428 -4.38 -18.30 5.29
N ASN A 429 -3.70 -17.33 4.67
CA ASN A 429 -2.44 -16.80 5.17
C ASN A 429 -2.60 -16.11 6.55
N GLU A 430 -3.64 -15.30 6.77
CA GLU A 430 -3.95 -14.70 8.09
C GLU A 430 -4.13 -15.81 9.15
N PHE A 431 -4.83 -16.90 8.81
CA PHE A 431 -5.02 -18.02 9.73
C PHE A 431 -3.72 -18.77 10.01
N LEU A 432 -2.88 -19.01 8.99
CA LEU A 432 -1.59 -19.69 9.15
C LEU A 432 -0.62 -18.90 10.02
N GLU A 433 -0.55 -17.58 9.87
CA GLU A 433 0.27 -16.71 10.74
C GLU A 433 -0.19 -16.79 12.20
N TYR A 434 -1.49 -16.71 12.44
CA TYR A 434 -2.06 -16.84 13.78
C TYR A 434 -1.76 -18.21 14.39
N VAL A 435 -1.96 -19.30 13.63
CA VAL A 435 -1.66 -20.66 14.06
C VAL A 435 -0.19 -20.83 14.37
N SER A 436 0.71 -20.24 13.57
CA SER A 436 2.16 -20.29 13.80
C SER A 436 2.53 -19.65 15.14
N ALA A 437 2.02 -18.44 15.41
CA ALA A 437 2.26 -17.74 16.68
C ALA A 437 1.73 -18.53 17.89
N VAL A 438 0.52 -19.09 17.79
CA VAL A 438 -0.06 -19.88 18.89
C VAL A 438 0.67 -21.21 19.08
N LYS A 439 1.11 -21.87 18.01
CA LYS A 439 1.95 -23.09 18.10
C LYS A 439 3.24 -22.85 18.85
N GLU A 440 3.93 -21.72 18.60
CA GLU A 440 5.16 -21.38 19.31
C GLU A 440 4.91 -21.16 20.82
N LEU A 441 3.83 -20.47 21.17
CA LEU A 441 3.42 -20.29 22.56
C LEU A 441 3.05 -21.61 23.25
N MET A 442 2.31 -22.48 22.56
CA MET A 442 1.97 -23.82 23.06
C MET A 442 3.23 -24.67 23.26
N ALA A 443 4.22 -24.59 22.36
CA ALA A 443 5.48 -25.32 22.49
C ALA A 443 6.25 -24.89 23.75
N LYS A 444 6.42 -23.58 23.98
CA LYS A 444 7.04 -23.04 25.21
C LYS A 444 6.31 -23.51 26.47
N LYS A 445 4.98 -23.50 26.46
CA LYS A 445 4.17 -23.98 27.59
C LYS A 445 4.29 -25.49 27.78
N HIS A 446 4.36 -26.25 26.70
CA HIS A 446 4.54 -27.70 26.74
C HIS A 446 5.90 -28.08 27.34
N GLU A 447 6.97 -27.38 26.98
CA GLU A 447 8.30 -27.55 27.59
C GLU A 447 8.28 -27.32 29.10
N THR A 448 7.64 -26.23 29.56
CA THR A 448 7.50 -25.97 30.99
C THR A 448 6.70 -27.07 31.70
N MET A 449 5.61 -27.55 31.09
CA MET A 449 4.81 -28.63 31.63
C MET A 449 5.63 -29.94 31.76
N GLN A 450 6.44 -30.27 30.75
CA GLN A 450 7.32 -31.45 30.80
C GLN A 450 8.42 -31.32 31.86
N ALA A 451 8.94 -30.12 32.11
CA ALA A 451 9.91 -29.88 33.17
C ALA A 451 9.30 -30.11 34.56
N TRP A 452 8.09 -29.61 34.80
CA TRP A 452 7.33 -29.86 36.04
C TRP A 452 6.96 -31.34 36.21
N GLU A 453 6.63 -32.05 35.13
CA GLU A 453 6.33 -33.48 35.16
C GLU A 453 7.56 -34.32 35.58
N LYS A 454 8.75 -33.99 35.05
CA LYS A 454 10.01 -34.61 35.50
C LYS A 454 10.31 -34.30 36.97
N MET A 455 10.10 -33.06 37.40
CA MET A 455 10.31 -32.66 38.80
C MET A 455 9.36 -33.40 39.75
N ALA A 456 8.08 -33.53 39.38
CA ALA A 456 7.10 -34.32 40.13
C ALA A 456 7.52 -35.79 40.24
N SER A 457 8.01 -36.42 39.16
CA SER A 457 8.54 -37.79 39.21
C SER A 457 9.71 -37.92 40.19
N VAL A 458 10.66 -36.97 40.18
CA VAL A 458 11.80 -36.98 41.12
C VAL A 458 11.35 -36.78 42.57
N LEU A 459 10.38 -35.90 42.80
CA LEU A 459 9.82 -35.67 44.14
C LEU A 459 9.07 -36.91 44.64
N GLN A 460 8.35 -37.61 43.76
CA GLN A 460 7.69 -38.87 44.07
C GLN A 460 8.68 -39.94 44.53
N ASP A 461 9.77 -40.15 43.77
CA ASP A 461 10.82 -41.12 44.11
C ASP A 461 11.44 -40.78 45.47
N LYS A 462 11.71 -39.49 45.76
CA LYS A 462 12.25 -39.05 47.06
C LYS A 462 11.27 -39.26 48.21
N LEU A 463 9.97 -39.08 47.98
CA LEU A 463 8.94 -39.27 48.98
C LEU A 463 8.84 -40.75 49.42
N GLU A 464 9.09 -41.70 48.52
CA GLU A 464 9.09 -43.14 48.82
C GLU A 464 10.22 -43.57 49.78
N VAL A 465 11.36 -42.86 49.74
CA VAL A 465 12.55 -43.19 50.55
C VAL A 465 12.71 -42.31 51.79
N ALA A 466 11.77 -41.38 52.06
CA ALA A 466 11.87 -40.44 53.17
C ALA A 466 11.73 -41.13 54.55
N GLU A 467 12.75 -40.98 55.40
CA GLU A 467 12.84 -41.66 56.70
C GLU A 467 12.10 -40.92 57.82
N THR A 468 11.94 -39.60 57.72
CA THR A 468 11.31 -38.76 58.74
C THR A 468 9.96 -38.19 58.27
N ASP A 469 9.03 -37.97 59.22
CA ASP A 469 7.73 -37.35 58.91
C ASP A 469 7.86 -35.87 58.49
N GLU A 470 8.90 -35.19 58.97
CA GLU A 470 9.19 -33.78 58.66
C GLU A 470 9.65 -33.61 57.21
N GLU A 471 10.63 -34.42 56.75
CA GLU A 471 11.06 -34.45 55.33
C GLU A 471 9.92 -34.86 54.39
N ARG A 472 9.06 -35.79 54.83
CA ARG A 472 7.89 -36.24 54.05
C ARG A 472 6.85 -35.13 53.89
N GLY A 473 6.68 -34.27 54.89
CA GLY A 473 5.81 -33.08 54.84
C GLY A 473 6.33 -32.00 53.88
N GLU A 474 7.64 -31.71 53.93
CA GLU A 474 8.27 -30.73 53.02
C GLU A 474 8.24 -31.19 51.55
N LEU A 475 8.61 -32.44 51.29
CA LEU A 475 8.55 -33.04 49.94
C LEU A 475 7.12 -33.13 49.42
N GLY A 476 6.14 -33.41 50.29
CA GLY A 476 4.72 -33.42 49.94
C GLY A 476 4.22 -32.05 49.48
N THR A 477 4.62 -30.97 50.16
CA THR A 477 4.25 -29.60 49.78
C THR A 477 4.84 -29.21 48.42
N GLN A 478 6.12 -29.53 48.19
CA GLN A 478 6.77 -29.27 46.90
C GLN A 478 6.16 -30.08 45.75
N MET A 479 5.72 -31.31 46.03
CA MET A 479 5.05 -32.17 45.05
C MET A 479 3.68 -31.60 44.65
N GLU A 480 2.92 -31.09 45.62
CA GLU A 480 1.62 -30.48 45.39
C GLU A 480 1.74 -29.19 44.57
N GLU A 481 2.75 -28.36 44.84
CA GLU A 481 3.08 -27.19 44.02
C GLU A 481 3.46 -27.57 42.58
N ALA A 482 4.30 -28.60 42.40
CA ALA A 482 4.70 -29.05 41.06
C ALA A 482 3.50 -29.57 40.24
N LEU A 483 2.60 -30.33 40.86
CA LEU A 483 1.37 -30.82 40.23
C LEU A 483 0.40 -29.67 39.88
N GLU A 484 0.28 -28.66 40.74
CA GLU A 484 -0.54 -27.48 40.47
C GLU A 484 0.02 -26.65 39.29
N MET A 485 1.34 -26.45 39.24
CA MET A 485 1.99 -25.78 38.11
C MET A 485 1.84 -26.55 36.79
N GLN A 486 1.87 -27.89 36.85
CA GLN A 486 1.58 -28.75 35.70
C GLN A 486 0.12 -28.60 35.24
N ARG A 487 -0.85 -28.58 36.17
CA ARG A 487 -2.27 -28.38 35.88
C ARG A 487 -2.53 -27.03 35.21
N GLN A 488 -1.97 -25.95 35.76
CA GLN A 488 -2.12 -24.60 35.19
C GLN A 488 -1.52 -24.50 33.78
N SER A 489 -0.36 -25.11 33.54
CA SER A 489 0.26 -25.15 32.21
C SER A 489 -0.59 -25.90 31.20
N ARG A 490 -1.19 -27.04 31.61
CA ARG A 490 -2.11 -27.83 30.78
C ARG A 490 -3.39 -27.05 30.44
N GLU A 491 -3.94 -26.32 31.40
CA GLU A 491 -5.11 -25.46 31.17
C GLU A 491 -4.80 -24.31 30.21
N GLN A 492 -3.62 -23.70 30.31
CA GLN A 492 -3.20 -22.65 29.36
C GLN A 492 -3.06 -23.19 27.94
N ILE A 493 -2.46 -24.37 27.75
CA ILE A 493 -2.38 -25.03 26.43
C ILE A 493 -3.79 -25.30 25.88
N LYS A 494 -4.72 -25.79 26.72
CA LYS A 494 -6.11 -26.01 26.31
C LYS A 494 -6.78 -24.71 25.86
N ARG A 495 -6.64 -23.61 26.62
CA ARG A 495 -7.19 -22.30 26.24
C ARG A 495 -6.62 -21.79 24.91
N LEU A 496 -5.32 -21.96 24.68
CA LEU A 496 -4.68 -21.59 23.41
C LEU A 496 -5.22 -22.45 22.24
N SER A 497 -5.40 -23.74 22.45
CA SER A 497 -6.00 -24.64 21.45
C SER A 497 -7.45 -24.26 21.12
N ASP A 498 -8.25 -23.92 22.14
CA ASP A 498 -9.64 -23.48 21.96
C ASP A 498 -9.69 -22.15 21.19
N SER A 499 -8.75 -21.24 21.45
CA SER A 499 -8.61 -19.96 20.74
C SER A 499 -8.29 -20.14 19.25
N VAL A 500 -7.52 -21.17 18.87
CA VAL A 500 -7.27 -21.52 17.45
C VAL A 500 -8.54 -22.01 16.78
N ALA A 501 -9.33 -22.84 17.47
CA ALA A 501 -10.60 -23.33 16.94
C ALA A 501 -11.64 -22.20 16.78
N GLU A 502 -11.62 -21.20 17.67
CA GLU A 502 -12.43 -19.98 17.55
C GLU A 502 -12.00 -19.13 16.36
N LYS A 503 -10.70 -18.80 16.25
CA LYS A 503 -10.17 -18.02 15.11
C LYS A 503 -10.46 -18.70 13.77
N LYS A 504 -10.39 -20.04 13.70
CA LYS A 504 -10.76 -20.79 12.50
C LYS A 504 -12.21 -20.54 12.10
N ARG A 505 -13.16 -20.60 13.05
CA ARG A 505 -14.58 -20.32 12.79
C ARG A 505 -14.80 -18.89 12.33
N ASP A 506 -14.13 -17.92 12.96
CA ASP A 506 -14.23 -16.50 12.58
C ASP A 506 -13.75 -16.25 11.14
N ILE A 507 -12.65 -16.89 10.74
CA ILE A 507 -12.12 -16.79 9.38
C ILE A 507 -13.05 -17.48 8.39
N GLU A 508 -13.58 -18.67 8.69
CA GLU A 508 -14.56 -19.37 7.84
C GLU A 508 -15.84 -18.54 7.64
N GLU A 509 -16.36 -17.90 8.70
CA GLU A 509 -17.52 -17.02 8.59
C GLU A 509 -17.23 -15.73 7.81
N ARG A 510 -16.03 -15.17 7.97
CA ARG A 510 -15.60 -14.00 7.18
C ARG A 510 -15.46 -14.35 5.71
N HIS A 511 -14.80 -15.47 5.41
CA HIS A 511 -14.65 -16.01 4.06
C HIS A 511 -16.01 -16.19 3.39
N LYS A 512 -16.96 -16.81 4.09
CA LYS A 512 -18.33 -16.99 3.58
C LYS A 512 -19.02 -15.65 3.26
N ARG A 513 -18.88 -14.64 4.12
CA ARG A 513 -19.49 -13.32 3.91
C ARG A 513 -18.86 -12.58 2.73
N GLU A 514 -17.54 -12.57 2.65
CA GLU A 514 -16.81 -11.85 1.60
C GLU A 514 -17.00 -12.52 0.23
N ILE A 515 -17.06 -13.86 0.16
CA ILE A 515 -17.45 -14.58 -1.07
C ILE A 515 -18.85 -14.17 -1.52
N GLU A 516 -19.82 -14.09 -0.61
CA GLU A 516 -21.18 -13.74 -0.96
C GLU A 516 -21.26 -12.29 -1.49
N GLU A 517 -20.52 -11.36 -0.89
CA GLU A 517 -20.42 -9.97 -1.35
C GLU A 517 -19.80 -9.87 -2.76
N ILE A 518 -18.75 -10.65 -3.04
CA ILE A 518 -18.16 -10.77 -4.38
C ILE A 518 -19.22 -11.30 -5.35
N ARG A 519 -19.97 -12.35 -5.00
CA ARG A 519 -21.01 -12.93 -5.87
C ARG A 519 -22.13 -11.95 -6.18
N GLU A 520 -22.62 -11.20 -5.20
CA GLU A 520 -23.64 -10.18 -5.40
C GLU A 520 -23.15 -9.07 -6.34
N THR A 521 -21.91 -8.60 -6.12
CA THR A 521 -21.29 -7.54 -6.93
C THR A 521 -21.13 -7.97 -8.39
N TYR A 522 -20.61 -9.17 -8.63
CA TYR A 522 -20.44 -9.70 -9.99
C TYR A 522 -21.78 -10.06 -10.64
N GLY A 523 -22.77 -10.51 -9.87
CA GLY A 523 -24.14 -10.73 -10.36
C GLY A 523 -24.75 -9.45 -10.93
N ALA A 524 -24.70 -8.35 -10.17
CA ALA A 524 -25.18 -7.05 -10.63
C ALA A 524 -24.41 -6.52 -11.86
N LYS A 525 -23.10 -6.78 -11.92
CA LYS A 525 -22.24 -6.38 -13.05
C LYS A 525 -22.58 -7.15 -14.33
N ILE A 526 -22.73 -8.48 -14.24
CA ILE A 526 -23.13 -9.33 -15.38
C ILE A 526 -24.51 -8.90 -15.89
N GLU A 527 -25.45 -8.60 -15.00
CA GLU A 527 -26.79 -8.14 -15.38
C GLU A 527 -26.74 -6.77 -16.10
N ALA A 528 -25.94 -5.83 -15.60
CA ALA A 528 -25.73 -4.54 -16.24
C ALA A 528 -25.06 -4.65 -17.62
N GLU A 529 -23.98 -5.44 -17.74
CA GLU A 529 -23.26 -5.69 -19.00
C GLU A 529 -24.18 -6.38 -20.03
N THR A 530 -24.99 -7.35 -19.60
CA THR A 530 -25.97 -8.03 -20.44
C THR A 530 -27.08 -7.07 -20.90
N GLN A 531 -27.54 -6.17 -20.03
CA GLN A 531 -28.57 -5.20 -20.36
C GLN A 531 -28.07 -4.15 -21.36
N ILE A 532 -26.82 -3.70 -21.21
CA ILE A 532 -26.15 -2.82 -22.18
C ILE A 532 -26.03 -3.52 -23.54
N LEU A 533 -25.58 -4.78 -23.56
CA LEU A 533 -25.48 -5.57 -24.79
C LEU A 533 -26.83 -5.69 -25.50
N LYS A 534 -27.89 -6.04 -24.78
CA LYS A 534 -29.27 -6.12 -25.33
C LYS A 534 -29.77 -4.81 -25.90
N THR A 535 -29.33 -3.69 -25.34
CA THR A 535 -29.73 -2.34 -25.77
C THR A 535 -28.94 -1.91 -27.02
N LEU A 536 -27.65 -2.21 -27.10
CA LEU A 536 -26.77 -1.76 -28.18
C LEU A 536 -26.73 -2.72 -29.37
N LEU A 537 -26.93 -4.02 -29.18
CA LEU A 537 -26.80 -5.02 -30.23
C LEU A 537 -27.69 -4.76 -31.47
N PRO A 538 -28.97 -4.34 -31.32
CA PRO A 538 -29.80 -4.02 -32.48
C PRO A 538 -29.24 -2.87 -33.32
N ASP A 539 -28.64 -1.86 -32.68
CA ASP A 539 -28.07 -0.69 -33.34
C ASP A 539 -26.75 -1.05 -34.05
N VAL A 540 -25.92 -1.87 -33.42
CA VAL A 540 -24.68 -2.41 -34.03
C VAL A 540 -25.01 -3.28 -35.23
N GLN A 541 -25.99 -4.18 -35.12
CA GLN A 541 -26.45 -5.02 -36.24
C GLN A 541 -27.06 -4.20 -37.38
N ALA A 542 -27.87 -3.18 -37.07
CA ALA A 542 -28.44 -2.30 -38.07
C ALA A 542 -27.38 -1.47 -38.81
N TYR A 543 -26.36 -1.00 -38.08
CA TYR A 543 -25.21 -0.31 -38.67
C TYR A 543 -24.48 -1.21 -39.68
N PHE A 544 -24.10 -2.42 -39.28
CA PHE A 544 -23.39 -3.34 -40.19
C PHE A 544 -24.26 -3.78 -41.37
N HIS A 545 -25.56 -4.00 -41.16
CA HIS A 545 -26.48 -4.30 -42.27
C HIS A 545 -26.57 -3.16 -43.28
N ASN A 546 -26.65 -1.91 -42.82
CA ASN A 546 -26.70 -0.73 -43.68
C ASN A 546 -25.39 -0.50 -44.44
N VAL A 547 -24.25 -0.72 -43.78
CA VAL A 547 -22.92 -0.65 -44.43
C VAL A 547 -22.81 -1.70 -45.53
N VAL A 548 -23.24 -2.93 -45.28
CA VAL A 548 -23.22 -4.01 -46.27
C VAL A 548 -24.16 -3.73 -47.44
N GLU A 549 -25.38 -3.25 -47.19
CA GLU A 549 -26.33 -2.85 -48.24
C GLU A 549 -25.80 -1.70 -49.10
N ASP A 550 -25.13 -0.71 -48.49
CA ASP A 550 -24.55 0.42 -49.23
C ASP A 550 -23.37 -0.03 -50.10
N VAL A 551 -22.52 -0.92 -49.60
CA VAL A 551 -21.45 -1.57 -50.40
C VAL A 551 -22.04 -2.38 -51.56
N TRP A 552 -23.12 -3.14 -51.33
CA TRP A 552 -23.83 -3.90 -52.37
C TRP A 552 -24.41 -2.98 -53.45
N ARG A 553 -24.95 -1.83 -53.05
CA ARG A 553 -25.59 -0.86 -53.94
C ARG A 553 -24.55 -0.11 -54.78
N ARG A 554 -23.42 0.29 -54.20
CA ARG A 554 -22.30 0.88 -54.93
C ARG A 554 -21.71 -0.11 -55.94
N TYR A 555 -21.54 -1.38 -55.54
CA TYR A 555 -21.10 -2.44 -56.44
C TYR A 555 -22.05 -2.60 -57.63
N ARG A 556 -23.37 -2.67 -57.38
CA ARG A 556 -24.41 -2.79 -58.42
C ARG A 556 -24.42 -1.60 -59.39
N ILE A 557 -24.29 -0.37 -58.88
CA ILE A 557 -24.22 0.84 -59.71
C ILE A 557 -22.99 0.81 -60.62
N VAL A 558 -21.84 0.34 -60.13
CA VAL A 558 -20.61 0.25 -60.93
C VAL A 558 -20.74 -0.84 -62.00
N THR A 559 -21.32 -2.00 -61.68
CA THR A 559 -21.55 -3.08 -62.66
C THR A 559 -22.58 -2.69 -63.71
N ASP A 560 -23.71 -2.08 -63.33
CA ASP A 560 -24.76 -1.65 -64.27
C ASP A 560 -24.27 -0.55 -65.22
N ASN A 561 -23.43 0.38 -64.72
CA ASN A 561 -22.79 1.41 -65.56
C ASN A 561 -21.75 0.84 -66.54
N LEU A 562 -21.06 -0.24 -66.16
CA LEU A 562 -20.14 -0.96 -67.05
C LEU A 562 -20.91 -1.72 -68.13
N GLU A 563 -22.01 -2.39 -67.78
CA GLU A 563 -22.90 -3.05 -68.75
C GLU A 563 -23.53 -2.06 -69.74
N MET A 564 -24.02 -0.91 -69.26
CA MET A 564 -24.53 0.14 -70.15
C MET A 564 -23.46 0.72 -71.08
N ARG A 565 -22.20 0.84 -70.63
CA ARG A 565 -21.07 1.28 -71.48
C ARG A 565 -20.69 0.25 -72.54
N VAL A 566 -20.79 -1.04 -72.22
CA VAL A 566 -20.58 -2.14 -73.18
C VAL A 566 -21.70 -2.19 -74.21
N GLU A 567 -22.95 -1.95 -73.82
CA GLU A 567 -24.10 -1.95 -74.73
C GLU A 567 -24.11 -0.71 -75.65
N LYS A 568 -23.67 0.46 -75.16
CA LYS A 568 -23.50 1.68 -75.97
C LYS A 568 -22.41 1.55 -77.04
N ASN A 569 -21.45 0.65 -76.85
CA ASN A 569 -20.41 0.33 -77.83
C ASN A 569 -20.83 -0.74 -78.86
N LYS A 570 -22.07 -1.24 -78.82
CA LYS A 570 -22.64 -2.18 -79.80
C LYS A 570 -23.57 -1.54 -80.84
N GLU A 571 -23.86 -0.23 -80.78
CA GLU A 571 -24.66 0.43 -81.83
C GLU A 571 -23.86 0.58 -83.14
N PRO A 572 -24.39 0.14 -84.30
CA PRO A 572 -23.64 0.16 -85.56
C PRO A 572 -23.56 1.56 -86.17
N LYS A 573 -22.34 2.04 -86.45
CA LYS A 573 -22.11 3.23 -87.29
C LYS A 573 -22.63 2.96 -88.70
N THR A 574 -23.66 3.70 -89.12
CA THR A 574 -24.22 3.63 -90.48
C THR A 574 -23.60 4.72 -91.38
N GLU A 575 -23.31 4.30 -92.59
CA GLU A 575 -22.64 4.96 -93.73
C GLU A 575 -23.44 6.12 -94.34
N ILE A 576 -22.78 7.25 -94.69
CA ILE A 576 -23.28 8.22 -95.70
C ILE A 576 -22.09 8.70 -96.55
N GLN A 577 -22.24 8.55 -97.87
CA GLN A 577 -21.32 8.98 -98.93
C GLN A 577 -21.50 10.45 -99.37
N MET A 578 -20.45 10.93 -100.06
CA MET A 578 -20.34 12.00 -101.08
C MET A 578 -20.04 13.42 -100.59
N VAL A 579 -18.93 14.03 -101.03
CA VAL A 579 -18.77 14.76 -102.32
C VAL A 579 -17.27 15.10 -102.54
N GLU A 580 -16.87 15.06 -103.81
CA GLU A 580 -15.54 15.37 -104.39
C GLU A 580 -15.09 16.84 -104.20
N ALA A 581 -13.77 17.08 -104.10
CA ALA A 581 -12.97 17.88 -105.04
C ALA A 581 -11.58 18.25 -104.46
N THR A 582 -10.52 17.91 -105.22
CA THR A 582 -9.26 18.65 -105.51
C THR A 582 -8.65 19.52 -104.39
N ASP A 583 -7.37 19.48 -104.02
CA ASP A 583 -6.17 19.51 -104.87
C ASP A 583 -4.91 19.40 -104.00
N SER A 584 -3.84 18.88 -104.60
CA SER A 584 -2.40 19.05 -104.35
C SER A 584 -1.82 19.43 -102.97
N GLY A 585 -0.79 18.67 -102.57
CA GLY A 585 0.53 19.28 -102.26
C GLY A 585 1.18 18.96 -100.91
N ASP A 586 2.08 17.98 -100.92
CA ASP A 586 3.33 17.86 -100.15
C ASP A 586 3.38 18.31 -98.66
N GLU A 587 3.52 17.33 -97.76
CA GLU A 587 4.19 17.49 -96.47
C GLU A 587 5.56 16.79 -96.49
N ARG A 588 6.61 17.60 -96.37
CA ARG A 588 7.95 17.18 -95.90
C ARG A 588 8.17 17.74 -94.50
N SER A 589 8.47 16.82 -93.59
CA SER A 589 9.69 16.80 -92.76
C SER A 589 9.90 17.83 -91.64
N ASP A 590 10.38 17.24 -90.53
CA ASP A 590 11.33 17.75 -89.53
C ASP A 590 10.70 18.25 -88.21
N ALA A 591 10.80 17.51 -87.10
CA ALA A 591 11.96 17.06 -86.31
C ALA A 591 12.29 18.01 -85.15
N ILE A 592 13.07 17.47 -84.18
CA ILE A 592 13.73 18.08 -83.01
C ILE A 592 12.95 17.81 -81.70
N VAL A 593 13.31 16.85 -80.83
CA VAL A 593 14.59 16.47 -80.17
C VAL A 593 15.05 17.45 -79.07
N ASN A 594 15.49 16.86 -77.96
CA ASN A 594 16.10 17.38 -76.72
C ASN A 594 15.11 17.50 -75.56
N GLY A 595 15.41 17.01 -74.35
CA GLY A 595 16.66 16.47 -73.83
C GLY A 595 16.57 16.45 -72.30
N GLU A 596 16.97 15.31 -71.74
CA GLU A 596 17.59 15.02 -70.44
C GLU A 596 17.53 16.02 -69.25
N GLY A 597 17.38 15.43 -68.06
CA GLY A 597 17.82 16.01 -66.78
C GLY A 597 17.14 15.33 -65.58
N LEU A 598 17.63 14.15 -65.15
CA LEU A 598 18.51 13.97 -63.98
C LEU A 598 17.81 14.04 -62.62
N LEU A 599 17.60 12.84 -62.07
CA LEU A 599 17.83 12.41 -60.68
C LEU A 599 18.06 13.51 -59.63
N ASN A 600 17.08 13.65 -58.73
CA ASN A 600 17.23 13.33 -57.31
C ASN A 600 15.87 13.08 -56.67
#